data_AF-A0AAW0KTY8-F1
#
_entry.id   AF-A0AAW0KTY8-F1
#
_cell.length_a   1.000
_cell.length_b   1.000
_cell.length_c   1.000
_cell.angle_alpha   90.00
_cell.angle_beta   90.00
_cell.angle_gamma   90.00
#
_symmetry.space_group_name_H-M   'P 1'
#
loop_
_entity.id
_entity.type
_entity.pdbx_description
1 polymer ?
#
loop_
_entity_poly.entity_id
_entity_poly.type
_entity_poly.pdbx_seq_one_letter_code
_entity_poly.pdbx_strand_id
1 'polypeptide(L)'
;MTGEQTVNAGITVQILLDTFDIIGIVHYGIAGSSNDSLYIGDISVPNYVAYTGSWTLKEFRSAEENLTELKFGNFNFPEKGEDLLAMIDFTPQKLYSVGKPMEEVFWLPIDPKLFNIASKLQTYCLPETPKVVYGLRGSTADIYLDNAAYREFLFKAFNVSTVDEESAAIVMTSLSNGVPCAVFRGVSDYAGREGLLSSN
;
A
#
# COMPACT_ATOMS: atom_id res chain seq x y z
N MET A 1 -4.88 -8.99 -15.98
CA MET A 1 -3.69 -8.82 -15.12
C MET A 1 -3.05 -7.49 -15.49
N THR A 2 -2.68 -6.69 -14.51
CA THR A 2 -2.08 -5.35 -14.67
C THR A 2 -0.56 -5.40 -14.94
N GLY A 3 0.04 -6.59 -14.87
CA GLY A 3 1.48 -6.76 -14.65
C GLY A 3 1.85 -6.57 -13.18
N GLU A 4 3.04 -7.03 -12.81
CA GLU A 4 3.65 -6.81 -11.49
C GLU A 4 4.25 -5.40 -11.43
N GLN A 5 4.27 -4.80 -10.24
CA GLN A 5 4.88 -3.51 -9.94
C GLN A 5 4.18 -2.29 -10.56
N THR A 6 4.49 -1.13 -9.98
CA THR A 6 3.77 0.13 -10.16
C THR A 6 3.77 0.62 -11.61
N VAL A 7 4.89 0.48 -12.32
CA VAL A 7 5.04 0.94 -13.71
C VAL A 7 4.12 0.17 -14.66
N ASN A 8 4.14 -1.16 -14.60
CA ASN A 8 3.26 -1.98 -15.44
C ASN A 8 1.80 -1.73 -15.10
N ALA A 9 1.48 -1.62 -13.82
CA ALA A 9 0.12 -1.39 -13.36
C ALA A 9 -0.44 -0.07 -13.88
N GLY A 10 0.32 1.02 -13.75
CA GLY A 10 -0.06 2.35 -14.24
C GLY A 10 -0.24 2.36 -15.75
N ILE A 11 0.72 1.81 -16.52
CA ILE A 11 0.67 1.75 -17.99
C ILE A 11 -0.53 0.92 -18.46
N THR A 12 -0.75 -0.26 -17.86
CA THR A 12 -1.84 -1.14 -18.27
C THR A 12 -3.19 -0.47 -18.06
N VAL A 13 -3.41 0.18 -16.91
CA VAL A 13 -4.67 0.88 -16.65
C VAL A 13 -4.83 2.07 -17.59
N GLN A 14 -3.76 2.83 -17.88
CA GLN A 14 -3.87 3.94 -18.84
C GLN A 14 -4.25 3.44 -20.24
N ILE A 15 -3.61 2.37 -20.73
CA ILE A 15 -3.95 1.78 -22.03
C ILE A 15 -5.42 1.33 -22.06
N LEU A 16 -5.91 0.72 -20.98
CA LEU A 16 -7.32 0.31 -20.88
C LEU A 16 -8.27 1.51 -20.94
N LEU A 17 -7.95 2.61 -20.23
CA LEU A 17 -8.73 3.85 -20.23
C LEU A 17 -8.72 4.54 -21.60
N ASP A 18 -7.61 4.48 -22.34
CA ASP A 18 -7.49 5.05 -23.69
C ASP A 18 -8.24 4.20 -24.74
N THR A 19 -8.37 2.90 -24.51
CA THR A 19 -8.94 1.94 -25.48
C THR A 19 -10.45 1.75 -25.31
N PHE A 20 -10.95 1.84 -24.08
CA PHE A 20 -12.33 1.49 -23.73
C PHE A 20 -13.01 2.62 -22.95
N ASP A 21 -14.34 2.73 -23.09
CA ASP A 21 -15.16 3.66 -22.30
C ASP A 21 -15.41 3.11 -20.90
N ILE A 22 -14.41 3.23 -20.03
CA ILE A 22 -14.41 2.69 -18.66
C ILE A 22 -15.03 3.72 -17.70
N ILE A 23 -16.12 3.33 -17.05
CA ILE A 23 -16.83 4.17 -16.07
C ILE A 23 -16.39 3.93 -14.62
N GLY A 24 -15.54 2.93 -14.38
CA GLY A 24 -15.03 2.58 -13.05
C GLY A 24 -14.01 1.44 -13.08
N ILE A 25 -13.10 1.46 -12.11
CA ILE A 25 -12.01 0.49 -11.96
C ILE A 25 -12.23 -0.30 -10.67
N VAL A 26 -12.11 -1.62 -10.76
CA VAL A 26 -12.02 -2.50 -9.60
C VAL A 26 -10.68 -3.22 -9.67
N HIS A 27 -9.78 -2.83 -8.78
CA HIS A 27 -8.51 -3.50 -8.61
C HIS A 27 -8.59 -4.50 -7.48
N TYR A 28 -8.18 -5.74 -7.73
CA TYR A 28 -8.09 -6.76 -6.71
C TYR A 28 -6.84 -7.61 -6.88
N GLY A 29 -6.31 -8.10 -5.76
CA GLY A 29 -5.13 -8.94 -5.73
C GLY A 29 -4.83 -9.41 -4.32
N ILE A 30 -3.67 -10.03 -4.15
CA ILE A 30 -3.14 -10.37 -2.83
C ILE A 30 -2.30 -9.23 -2.25
N ALA A 31 -2.05 -9.28 -0.95
CA ALA A 31 -1.18 -8.37 -0.21
C ALA A 31 -0.65 -9.05 1.06
N GLY A 32 0.50 -8.57 1.54
CA GLY A 32 1.00 -8.90 2.87
C GLY A 32 0.28 -8.09 3.94
N SER A 33 -0.03 -8.70 5.08
CA SER A 33 -0.59 -8.00 6.24
C SER A 33 0.52 -7.34 7.06
N SER A 34 0.35 -6.05 7.34
CA SER A 34 1.29 -5.28 8.18
C SER A 34 0.85 -5.12 9.63
N ASN A 35 -0.30 -5.67 10.02
CA ASN A 35 -0.77 -5.65 11.40
C ASN A 35 -1.36 -6.99 11.83
N ASP A 36 -1.53 -7.16 13.15
CA ASP A 36 -2.02 -8.43 13.71
C ASP A 36 -3.57 -8.52 13.74
N SER A 37 -4.27 -7.60 13.06
CA SER A 37 -5.75 -7.55 13.01
C SER A 37 -6.36 -8.09 11.71
N LEU A 38 -5.51 -8.43 10.74
CA LEU A 38 -5.85 -9.02 9.45
C LEU A 38 -5.13 -10.37 9.30
N TYR A 39 -5.89 -11.43 9.08
CA TYR A 39 -5.39 -12.80 8.95
C TYR A 39 -5.41 -13.27 7.50
N ILE A 40 -4.64 -14.32 7.18
CA ILE A 40 -4.64 -14.92 5.85
C ILE A 40 -6.09 -15.28 5.46
N GLY A 41 -6.50 -14.84 4.26
CA GLY A 41 -7.86 -14.99 3.76
C GLY A 41 -8.78 -13.80 4.03
N ASP A 42 -8.47 -12.92 4.99
CA ASP A 42 -9.19 -11.66 5.17
C ASP A 42 -9.00 -10.74 3.98
N ILE A 43 -9.96 -9.83 3.78
CA ILE A 43 -9.94 -8.87 2.67
C ILE A 43 -9.88 -7.45 3.26
N SER A 44 -8.87 -6.70 2.86
CA SER A 44 -8.73 -5.27 3.12
C SER A 44 -9.35 -4.46 1.97
N VAL A 45 -10.20 -3.50 2.33
CA VAL A 45 -10.73 -2.48 1.41
C VAL A 45 -10.26 -1.12 1.92
N PRO A 46 -9.13 -0.60 1.41
CA PRO A 46 -8.57 0.64 1.92
C PRO A 46 -9.38 1.87 1.48
N ASN A 47 -9.35 2.92 2.29
CA ASN A 47 -9.82 4.27 1.93
C ASN A 47 -8.70 5.13 1.33
N TYR A 48 -7.45 4.78 1.65
CA TYR A 48 -6.28 5.47 1.16
C TYR A 48 -5.17 4.48 0.84
N VAL A 49 -4.42 4.78 -0.21
CA VAL A 49 -3.17 4.08 -0.55
C VAL A 49 -2.05 5.09 -0.73
N ALA A 50 -0.80 4.70 -0.49
CA ALA A 50 0.35 5.58 -0.65
C ALA A 50 1.54 4.82 -1.23
N TYR A 51 2.40 5.54 -1.96
CA TYR A 51 3.71 5.05 -2.34
C TYR A 51 4.65 5.12 -1.14
N THR A 52 4.79 4.01 -0.43
CA THR A 52 5.76 3.88 0.67
C THR A 52 7.10 3.31 0.19
N GLY A 53 7.23 3.05 -1.11
CA GLY A 53 8.50 2.73 -1.76
C GLY A 53 9.29 3.97 -2.20
N SER A 54 8.72 5.17 -2.08
CA SER A 54 9.33 6.42 -2.50
C SER A 54 9.91 7.18 -1.30
N TRP A 55 11.22 7.34 -1.29
CA TRP A 55 11.94 7.97 -0.19
C TRP A 55 13.25 8.59 -0.67
N THR A 56 13.77 9.51 0.14
CA THR A 56 15.11 10.08 0.00
C THR A 56 16.01 9.47 1.06
N LEU A 57 17.16 8.95 0.65
CA LEU A 57 18.21 8.54 1.59
C LEU A 57 18.91 9.79 2.13
N LYS A 58 18.94 9.94 3.46
CA LYS A 58 19.56 11.08 4.14
C LYS A 58 20.96 10.71 4.62
N GLU A 59 21.83 11.71 4.65
CA GLU A 59 23.21 11.57 5.15
C GLU A 59 23.26 11.23 6.64
N PHE A 60 24.34 10.57 7.03
CA PHE A 60 24.61 10.30 8.43
C PHE A 60 24.74 11.59 9.24
N ARG A 61 23.96 11.69 10.34
CA ARG A 61 23.84 12.88 11.20
C ARG A 61 23.24 14.11 10.51
N SER A 62 22.37 13.92 9.51
CA SER A 62 21.52 15.01 9.02
C SER A 62 20.65 15.60 10.14
N ALA A 63 20.28 16.87 10.03
CA ALA A 63 19.34 17.50 10.95
C ALA A 63 18.00 16.74 10.94
N GLU A 64 17.40 16.54 12.11
CA GLU A 64 16.05 15.94 12.22
C GLU A 64 15.02 16.95 11.73
N GLU A 65 14.29 16.60 10.68
CA GLU A 65 13.36 17.53 10.03
C GLU A 65 11.90 17.05 10.10
N ASN A 66 11.60 15.74 10.26
CA ASN A 66 10.21 15.25 10.23
C ASN A 66 9.88 14.01 11.10
N LEU A 67 8.57 13.78 11.31
CA LEU A 67 8.01 12.71 12.15
C LEU A 67 7.95 11.31 11.49
N THR A 68 8.33 11.19 10.22
CA THR A 68 8.20 9.95 9.42
C THR A 68 9.52 9.55 8.77
N GLU A 69 10.58 9.45 9.58
CA GLU A 69 11.90 8.97 9.17
C GLU A 69 12.09 7.50 9.62
N LEU A 70 12.66 6.64 8.77
CA LEU A 70 13.12 5.30 9.17
C LEU A 70 14.65 5.33 9.29
N LYS A 71 15.16 5.26 10.53
CA LYS A 71 16.60 5.23 10.83
C LYS A 71 17.12 3.80 10.90
N PHE A 72 18.10 3.44 10.07
CA PHE A 72 18.61 2.07 9.99
C PHE A 72 19.25 1.60 11.31
N GLY A 73 20.00 2.48 11.99
CA GLY A 73 20.64 2.16 13.27
C GLY A 73 19.70 1.71 14.39
N ASN A 74 18.40 2.03 14.30
CA ASN A 74 17.39 1.55 15.24
C ASN A 74 17.10 0.05 15.11
N PHE A 75 17.50 -0.58 14.00
CA PHE A 75 17.23 -1.97 13.66
C PHE A 75 18.49 -2.84 13.64
N ASN A 76 19.63 -2.31 14.10
CA ASN A 76 20.86 -3.08 14.29
C ASN A 76 20.69 -4.04 15.47
N PHE A 77 20.67 -5.34 15.17
CA PHE A 77 20.57 -6.43 16.15
C PHE A 77 21.75 -7.41 15.94
N PRO A 78 22.39 -7.92 17.02
CA PRO A 78 22.08 -7.73 18.44
C PRO A 78 22.64 -6.46 19.07
N GLU A 79 23.61 -5.82 18.42
CA GLU A 79 24.25 -4.60 18.93
C GLU A 79 23.61 -3.36 18.31
N LYS A 80 23.12 -2.45 19.15
CA LYS A 80 22.67 -1.13 18.72
C LYS A 80 23.88 -0.27 18.37
N GLY A 81 23.81 0.45 17.26
CA GLY A 81 24.90 1.31 16.81
C GLY A 81 24.46 2.31 15.75
N GLU A 82 25.31 3.32 15.54
CA GLU A 82 25.18 4.26 14.43
C GLU A 82 25.36 3.51 13.10
N ASP A 83 24.50 3.79 12.11
CA ASP A 83 24.57 3.22 10.76
C ASP A 83 24.93 4.31 9.76
N LEU A 84 25.90 4.05 8.88
CA LEU A 84 26.32 5.00 7.84
C LEU A 84 25.27 5.18 6.74
N LEU A 85 24.34 4.24 6.57
CA LEU A 85 23.14 4.39 5.75
C LEU A 85 22.09 5.30 6.43
N ALA A 86 22.31 5.65 7.69
CA ALA A 86 21.60 6.68 8.44
C ALA A 86 20.08 6.50 8.50
N MET A 87 19.33 7.11 7.57
CA MET A 87 17.88 7.09 7.55
C MET A 87 17.27 7.41 6.20
N ILE A 88 15.98 7.12 6.09
CA ILE A 88 15.16 7.42 4.92
C ILE A 88 14.04 8.37 5.31
N ASP A 89 13.71 9.28 4.40
CA ASP A 89 12.61 10.24 4.55
C ASP A 89 11.60 10.02 3.42
N PHE A 90 10.35 9.72 3.78
CA PHE A 90 9.33 9.32 2.82
C PHE A 90 8.87 10.52 1.98
N THR A 91 8.82 10.34 0.66
CA THR A 91 8.54 11.45 -0.26
C THR A 91 7.10 11.42 -0.75
N PRO A 92 6.34 12.52 -0.61
CA PRO A 92 5.09 12.69 -1.33
C PRO A 92 5.29 12.61 -2.84
N GLN A 93 4.24 12.22 -3.55
CA GLN A 93 4.21 12.12 -5.01
C GLN A 93 3.55 13.35 -5.63
N LYS A 94 3.90 13.64 -6.88
CA LYS A 94 3.22 14.68 -7.67
C LYS A 94 2.10 14.06 -8.49
N LEU A 95 0.86 14.24 -8.07
CA LEU A 95 -0.31 13.81 -8.81
C LEU A 95 -0.54 14.71 -10.01
N TYR A 96 -0.48 14.13 -11.21
CA TYR A 96 -0.94 14.76 -12.43
C TYR A 96 -2.45 14.52 -12.59
N SER A 97 -3.18 15.52 -13.10
CA SER A 97 -4.58 15.36 -13.49
C SER A 97 -4.83 16.26 -14.70
N VAL A 98 -5.56 15.74 -15.69
CA VAL A 98 -5.81 16.48 -16.93
C VAL A 98 -6.49 17.82 -16.62
N GLY A 99 -5.90 18.91 -17.09
CA GLY A 99 -6.43 20.27 -16.90
C GLY A 99 -6.25 20.87 -15.50
N LYS A 100 -5.47 20.24 -14.60
CA LYS A 100 -5.17 20.74 -13.26
C LYS A 100 -3.65 20.90 -13.05
N PRO A 101 -3.21 21.84 -12.19
CA PRO A 101 -1.81 21.86 -11.76
C PRO A 101 -1.47 20.56 -11.01
N MET A 102 -0.20 20.16 -11.05
CA MET A 102 0.25 19.03 -10.24
C MET A 102 0.11 19.34 -8.75
N GLU A 103 -0.40 18.38 -8.01
CA GLU A 103 -0.59 18.46 -6.56
C GLU A 103 0.38 17.52 -5.86
N GLU A 104 0.92 17.95 -4.73
CA GLU A 104 1.71 17.07 -3.87
C GLU A 104 0.78 16.24 -2.99
N VAL A 105 0.87 14.91 -3.11
CA VAL A 105 0.01 13.96 -2.40
C VAL A 105 0.85 12.85 -1.78
N PHE A 106 0.61 12.57 -0.50
CA PHE A 106 1.16 11.37 0.12
C PHE A 106 0.13 10.24 0.11
N TRP A 107 -1.10 10.54 0.57
CA TRP A 107 -2.23 9.63 0.57
C TRP A 107 -3.12 9.87 -0.65
N LEU A 108 -3.24 8.84 -1.49
CA LEU A 108 -4.19 8.82 -2.60
C LEU A 108 -5.55 8.32 -2.08
N PRO A 109 -6.61 9.14 -2.12
CA PRO A 109 -7.94 8.73 -1.68
C PRO A 109 -8.58 7.78 -2.68
N ILE A 110 -9.26 6.76 -2.16
CA ILE A 110 -10.13 5.86 -2.93
C ILE A 110 -11.54 6.44 -3.00
N ASP A 111 -12.23 6.27 -4.14
CA ASP A 111 -13.54 6.88 -4.35
C ASP A 111 -14.59 6.31 -3.35
N PRO A 112 -15.26 7.17 -2.56
CA PRO A 112 -16.16 6.72 -1.51
C PRO A 112 -17.45 6.07 -2.04
N LYS A 113 -17.86 6.31 -3.30
CA LYS A 113 -19.05 5.68 -3.88
C LYS A 113 -18.83 4.20 -4.11
N LEU A 114 -17.70 3.82 -4.73
CA LEU A 114 -17.36 2.43 -4.94
C LEU A 114 -17.06 1.72 -3.62
N PHE A 115 -16.42 2.42 -2.68
CA PHE A 115 -16.23 1.92 -1.30
C PHE A 115 -17.56 1.58 -0.60
N ASN A 116 -18.57 2.44 -0.72
CA ASN A 116 -19.89 2.22 -0.13
C ASN A 116 -20.69 1.08 -0.80
N ILE A 117 -20.37 0.74 -2.05
CA ILE A 117 -20.94 -0.44 -2.72
C ILE A 117 -20.21 -1.69 -2.24
N ALA A 118 -18.88 -1.63 -2.15
CA ALA A 118 -18.03 -2.71 -1.65
C ALA A 118 -18.41 -3.14 -0.22
N SER A 119 -18.87 -2.21 0.62
CA SER A 119 -19.30 -2.48 2.01
C SER A 119 -20.53 -3.37 2.16
N LYS A 120 -21.21 -3.68 1.05
CA LYS A 120 -22.40 -4.54 1.02
C LYS A 120 -22.10 -5.97 0.59
N LEU A 121 -20.85 -6.28 0.24
CA LEU A 121 -20.43 -7.61 -0.18
C LEU A 121 -20.42 -8.59 1.01
N GLN A 122 -20.90 -9.81 0.78
CA GLN A 122 -20.90 -10.90 1.75
C GLN A 122 -20.02 -12.04 1.23
N THR A 123 -19.26 -12.68 2.14
CA THR A 123 -18.34 -13.77 1.82
C THR A 123 -18.99 -15.12 2.13
N TYR A 124 -18.96 -16.06 1.18
CA TYR A 124 -19.68 -17.34 1.27
C TYR A 124 -18.81 -18.58 0.98
N CYS A 125 -17.51 -18.42 0.73
CA CYS A 125 -16.73 -19.44 0.01
C CYS A 125 -15.67 -20.20 0.83
N LEU A 126 -15.45 -19.91 2.11
CA LEU A 126 -14.42 -20.55 2.94
C LEU A 126 -14.99 -21.18 4.22
N PRO A 127 -14.34 -22.21 4.80
CA PRO A 127 -14.79 -22.88 6.03
C PRO A 127 -14.85 -21.96 7.25
N GLU A 128 -13.89 -21.04 7.36
CA GLU A 128 -13.96 -19.89 8.25
C GLU A 128 -14.37 -18.68 7.41
N THR A 129 -15.34 -17.90 7.88
CA THR A 129 -15.83 -16.73 7.16
C THR A 129 -14.73 -15.66 7.13
N PRO A 130 -14.14 -15.36 5.95
CA PRO A 130 -13.12 -14.33 5.85
C PRO A 130 -13.77 -12.99 6.14
N LYS A 131 -13.09 -12.18 6.94
CA LYS A 131 -13.56 -10.86 7.31
C LYS A 131 -13.20 -9.89 6.19
N VAL A 132 -14.18 -9.07 5.80
CA VAL A 132 -13.91 -7.89 4.98
C VAL A 132 -13.76 -6.69 5.90
N VAL A 133 -12.60 -6.04 5.87
CA VAL A 133 -12.30 -4.87 6.72
C VAL A 133 -12.18 -3.63 5.86
N TYR A 134 -12.99 -2.64 6.19
CA TYR A 134 -13.15 -1.42 5.43
C TYR A 134 -12.44 -0.25 6.08
N GLY A 135 -11.96 0.67 5.26
CA GLY A 135 -11.44 1.97 5.71
C GLY A 135 -10.01 1.94 6.22
N LEU A 136 -9.28 0.88 5.91
CA LEU A 136 -7.87 0.73 6.22
C LEU A 136 -7.01 1.58 5.27
N ARG A 137 -5.69 1.54 5.48
CA ARG A 137 -4.70 2.15 4.58
C ARG A 137 -3.85 1.07 3.93
N GLY A 138 -3.57 1.23 2.65
CA GLY A 138 -2.66 0.38 1.89
C GLY A 138 -1.32 1.08 1.64
N SER A 139 -0.25 0.31 1.64
CA SER A 139 1.08 0.72 1.25
C SER A 139 1.41 0.05 -0.09
N THR A 140 2.03 0.81 -1.00
CA THR A 140 2.49 0.31 -2.29
C THR A 140 3.97 0.61 -2.47
N ALA A 141 4.74 -0.37 -2.91
CA ALA A 141 6.14 -0.23 -3.25
C ALA A 141 6.56 -1.33 -4.23
N ASP A 142 7.56 -1.07 -5.08
CA ASP A 142 8.13 -2.10 -5.98
C ASP A 142 9.10 -3.02 -5.20
N ILE A 143 8.65 -3.53 -4.05
CA ILE A 143 9.37 -4.49 -3.22
C ILE A 143 8.38 -5.53 -2.68
N TYR A 144 8.79 -6.79 -2.71
CA TYR A 144 8.14 -7.82 -1.92
C TYR A 144 8.59 -7.66 -0.46
N LEU A 145 7.67 -7.27 0.43
CA LEU A 145 8.00 -7.01 1.83
C LEU A 145 8.08 -8.31 2.64
N ASP A 146 9.30 -8.78 2.93
CA ASP A 146 9.54 -9.91 3.83
C ASP A 146 10.45 -9.52 5.00
N ASN A 147 10.03 -8.50 5.77
CA ASN A 147 10.81 -7.99 6.90
C ASN A 147 9.90 -7.51 8.03
N ALA A 148 9.84 -8.26 9.13
CA ALA A 148 8.95 -7.95 10.26
C ALA A 148 9.20 -6.57 10.87
N ALA A 149 10.46 -6.12 10.92
CA ALA A 149 10.82 -4.83 11.51
C ALA A 149 10.35 -3.65 10.65
N TYR A 150 10.57 -3.74 9.33
CA TYR A 150 10.11 -2.70 8.41
C TYR A 150 8.59 -2.70 8.28
N ARG A 151 7.96 -3.88 8.28
CA ARG A 151 6.50 -4.04 8.39
C ARG A 151 5.92 -3.33 9.61
N GLU A 152 6.51 -3.57 10.78
CA GLU A 152 6.06 -2.94 12.03
C GLU A 152 6.26 -1.43 12.01
N PHE A 153 7.37 -0.95 11.42
CA PHE A 153 7.59 0.47 11.20
C PHE A 153 6.47 1.08 10.34
N LEU A 154 6.15 0.48 9.19
CA LEU A 154 5.11 0.99 8.29
C LEU A 154 3.75 1.08 9.00
N PHE A 155 3.37 0.06 9.78
CA PHE A 155 2.14 0.11 10.56
C PHE A 155 2.17 1.22 11.62
N LYS A 156 3.25 1.34 12.41
CA LYS A 156 3.33 2.38 13.45
C LYS A 156 3.38 3.79 12.90
N ALA A 157 4.11 4.02 11.81
CA ALA A 157 4.30 5.33 11.21
C ALA A 157 3.07 5.79 10.42
N PHE A 158 2.44 4.88 9.68
CA PHE A 158 1.43 5.24 8.67
C PHE A 158 0.05 4.64 8.91
N ASN A 159 -0.09 3.74 9.89
CA ASN A 159 -1.28 2.95 10.14
C ASN A 159 -1.73 2.14 8.90
N VAL A 160 -0.76 1.69 8.08
CA VAL A 160 -1.05 0.80 6.94
C VAL A 160 -1.32 -0.60 7.44
N SER A 161 -2.31 -1.26 6.84
CA SER A 161 -2.73 -2.61 7.21
C SER A 161 -2.36 -3.67 6.18
N THR A 162 -2.16 -3.25 4.93
CA THR A 162 -1.75 -4.12 3.84
C THR A 162 -0.65 -3.47 3.02
N VAL A 163 0.28 -4.28 2.51
CA VAL A 163 1.35 -3.87 1.59
C VAL A 163 1.24 -4.63 0.26
N ASP A 164 1.35 -3.92 -0.84
CA ASP A 164 1.30 -4.48 -2.20
C ASP A 164 2.24 -3.75 -3.17
N GLU A 165 2.19 -4.12 -4.44
CA GLU A 165 3.10 -3.60 -5.47
C GLU A 165 2.39 -2.77 -6.55
N GLU A 166 1.08 -2.52 -6.45
CA GLU A 166 0.32 -1.89 -7.55
C GLU A 166 -0.74 -0.86 -7.15
N SER A 167 -1.30 -0.93 -5.94
CA SER A 167 -2.56 -0.22 -5.65
C SER A 167 -2.44 1.28 -5.81
N ALA A 168 -1.36 1.89 -5.30
CA ALA A 168 -1.13 3.32 -5.43
C ALA A 168 -0.98 3.75 -6.90
N ALA A 169 -0.36 2.94 -7.76
CA ALA A 169 -0.24 3.24 -9.18
C ALA A 169 -1.59 3.24 -9.89
N ILE A 170 -2.43 2.25 -9.60
CA ILE A 170 -3.75 2.16 -10.22
C ILE A 170 -4.66 3.29 -9.73
N VAL A 171 -4.64 3.59 -8.43
CA VAL A 171 -5.40 4.71 -7.87
C VAL A 171 -4.90 6.05 -8.40
N MET A 172 -3.59 6.22 -8.58
CA MET A 172 -3.02 7.42 -9.19
C MET A 172 -3.49 7.59 -10.64
N THR A 173 -3.41 6.55 -11.48
CA THR A 173 -3.94 6.58 -12.85
C THR A 173 -5.44 6.88 -12.88
N SER A 174 -6.21 6.26 -11.97
CA SER A 174 -7.65 6.52 -11.80
C SER A 174 -7.94 8.00 -11.51
N LEU A 175 -7.24 8.59 -10.53
CA LEU A 175 -7.39 10.00 -10.17
C LEU A 175 -6.99 10.93 -11.32
N SER A 176 -5.89 10.62 -12.02
CA SER A 176 -5.41 11.39 -13.17
C SER A 176 -6.42 11.49 -14.30
N ASN A 177 -7.18 10.42 -14.53
CA ASN A 177 -8.20 10.33 -15.58
C ASN A 177 -9.62 10.67 -15.08
N GLY A 178 -9.81 10.87 -13.78
CA GLY A 178 -11.13 11.16 -13.19
C GLY A 178 -12.10 9.98 -13.22
N VAL A 179 -11.60 8.75 -13.28
CA VAL A 179 -12.42 7.52 -13.30
C VAL A 179 -12.43 6.90 -11.90
N PRO A 180 -13.59 6.66 -11.27
CA PRO A 180 -13.66 6.08 -9.93
C PRO A 180 -12.94 4.73 -9.81
N CYS A 181 -12.23 4.49 -8.71
CA CYS A 181 -11.55 3.22 -8.44
C CYS A 181 -11.88 2.68 -7.04
N ALA A 182 -12.00 1.35 -6.92
CA ALA A 182 -11.99 0.61 -5.67
C ALA A 182 -10.85 -0.43 -5.67
N VAL A 183 -10.28 -0.65 -4.48
CA VAL A 183 -9.18 -1.60 -4.27
C VAL A 183 -9.61 -2.66 -3.26
N PHE A 184 -9.30 -3.92 -3.55
CA PHE A 184 -9.52 -5.07 -2.68
C PHE A 184 -8.23 -5.88 -2.56
N ARG A 185 -7.75 -6.10 -1.34
CA ARG A 185 -6.52 -6.89 -1.12
C ARG A 185 -6.80 -8.05 -0.18
N GLY A 186 -6.71 -9.26 -0.72
CA GLY A 186 -6.75 -10.49 0.09
C GLY A 186 -5.41 -10.72 0.76
N VAL A 187 -5.41 -11.01 2.06
CA VAL A 187 -4.18 -11.26 2.80
C VAL A 187 -3.62 -12.64 2.43
N SER A 188 -2.40 -12.67 1.91
CA SER A 188 -1.68 -13.91 1.53
C SER A 188 -0.61 -14.34 2.54
N ASP A 189 -0.02 -13.37 3.22
CA ASP A 189 1.13 -13.55 4.11
C ASP A 189 1.17 -12.42 5.16
N TYR A 190 2.16 -12.46 6.06
CA TYR A 190 2.33 -11.48 7.13
C TYR A 190 3.57 -10.60 6.97
N ALA A 191 4.05 -10.41 5.74
CA ALA A 191 5.08 -9.47 5.33
C ALA A 191 6.38 -9.51 6.17
N GLY A 192 6.99 -10.69 6.35
CA GLY A 192 8.19 -10.87 7.17
C GLY A 192 7.99 -11.59 8.49
N ARG A 193 6.76 -12.00 8.82
CA ARG A 193 6.49 -12.93 9.92
C ARG A 193 6.09 -14.26 9.32
N GLU A 194 6.75 -15.35 9.71
CA GLU A 194 6.22 -16.69 9.43
C GLU A 194 4.80 -16.75 9.99
N GLY A 195 3.83 -17.11 9.14
CA GLY A 195 2.50 -17.38 9.62
C GLY A 195 2.61 -18.39 10.74
N LEU A 196 2.00 -18.10 11.89
CA LEU A 196 1.71 -19.10 12.90
C LEU A 196 0.73 -20.10 12.25
N LEU A 197 1.22 -20.92 11.32
CA LEU A 197 0.71 -22.27 11.19
C LEU A 197 1.11 -22.91 12.51
N SER A 198 0.14 -22.96 13.42
CA SER A 198 0.26 -23.65 14.70
C SER A 198 0.91 -25.00 14.46
N SER A 199 2.15 -25.14 14.90
CA SER A 199 2.75 -26.43 15.17
C SER A 199 1.89 -27.08 16.25
N ASN A 200 1.01 -27.97 15.81
CA ASN A 200 0.38 -28.98 16.66
C ASN A 200 1.47 -29.88 17.28
#